data_AF-A0A8T3VC18-F1
#
_entry.id   AF-A0A8T3VC18-F1
#
_cell.length_a   1.000
_cell.length_b   1.000
_cell.length_c   1.000
_cell.angle_alpha   90.00
_cell.angle_beta   90.00
_cell.angle_gamma   90.00
#
_symmetry.space_group_name_H-M   'P 1'
#
loop_
_entity.id
_entity.type
_entity.pdbx_description
1 polymer ?
#
loop_
_entity_poly.entity_id
_entity_poly.type
_entity_poly.pdbx_seq_one_letter_code
_entity_poly.pdbx_strand_id
1 'polypeptide(L)'
;MSDNLYKRAEEIVEKKIKFYRNLQAYIIVNAFLAVINWFFTPEFWWVLFPVFFWGIGVFKDFLMAFVFVDRFSDDYRERKIQEEMEKLKA
;
A
#
# COMPACT_ATOMS: atom_id res chain seq x y z
N MET A 1 9.46 8.51 -25.34
CA MET A 1 10.01 9.09 -24.10
C MET A 1 8.93 9.78 -23.26
N SER A 2 8.05 10.61 -23.84
CA SER A 2 6.95 11.29 -23.13
C SER A 2 5.86 10.36 -22.57
N ASP A 3 5.42 9.37 -23.36
CA ASP A 3 4.31 8.50 -22.98
C ASP A 3 4.65 7.59 -21.79
N ASN A 4 5.93 7.23 -21.64
CA ASN A 4 6.38 6.39 -20.53
C ASN A 4 6.39 7.18 -19.21
N LEU A 5 6.83 8.45 -19.25
CA LEU A 5 6.78 9.35 -18.09
C LEU A 5 5.34 9.64 -17.64
N TYR A 6 4.42 9.83 -18.59
CA TYR A 6 3.01 10.07 -18.27
C TYR A 6 2.35 8.84 -17.63
N LYS A 7 2.53 7.65 -18.23
CA LYS A 7 2.02 6.39 -17.65
C LYS A 7 2.59 6.14 -16.25
N ARG A 8 3.87 6.43 -16.03
CA ARG A 8 4.51 6.28 -14.72
C ARG A 8 3.92 7.26 -13.70
N ALA A 9 3.68 8.51 -14.08
CA ALA A 9 3.02 9.47 -13.21
C ALA A 9 1.59 9.01 -12.85
N GLU A 10 0.86 8.47 -13.81
CA GLU A 10 -0.49 7.92 -13.61
C GLU A 10 -0.49 6.73 -12.62
N GLU A 11 0.42 5.76 -12.78
CA GLU A 11 0.53 4.62 -11.87
C GLU A 11 0.86 5.03 -10.42
N ILE A 12 1.74 6.04 -10.25
CA ILE A 12 2.09 6.56 -8.92
C ILE A 12 0.86 7.20 -8.27
N VAL A 13 0.09 7.97 -9.04
CA VAL A 13 -1.14 8.59 -8.56
C VAL A 13 -2.18 7.54 -8.19
N GLU A 14 -2.36 6.52 -9.03
CA GLU A 14 -3.33 5.45 -8.78
C GLU A 14 -2.99 4.65 -7.50
N LYS A 15 -1.72 4.29 -7.29
CA LYS A 15 -1.26 3.63 -6.05
C LYS A 15 -1.54 4.47 -4.81
N LYS A 16 -1.31 5.79 -4.87
CA LYS A 16 -1.62 6.71 -3.77
C LYS A 16 -3.12 6.78 -3.50
N ILE A 17 -3.95 6.92 -4.54
CA ILE A 17 -5.42 6.95 -4.40
C ILE A 17 -5.93 5.65 -3.78
N LYS A 18 -5.40 4.50 -4.22
CA LYS A 18 -5.75 3.19 -3.66
C LYS A 18 -5.40 3.10 -2.17
N PHE A 19 -4.21 3.56 -1.79
CA PHE A 19 -3.81 3.63 -0.38
C PHE A 19 -4.75 4.51 0.44
N TYR A 20 -5.06 5.73 -0.02
CA TYR A 20 -5.96 6.64 0.70
C TYR A 20 -7.35 6.04 0.88
N ARG A 21 -7.87 5.33 -0.12
CA ARG A 21 -9.17 4.65 -0.03
C ARG A 21 -9.16 3.55 1.04
N ASN A 22 -8.11 2.74 1.08
CA ASN A 22 -7.98 1.69 2.09
C ASN A 22 -7.80 2.28 3.50
N LEU A 23 -6.99 3.35 3.63
CA LEU A 23 -6.80 4.07 4.88
C LEU A 23 -8.11 4.70 5.39
N GLN A 24 -8.89 5.32 4.49
CA GLN A 24 -10.17 5.92 4.85
C GLN A 24 -11.15 4.85 5.35
N ALA A 25 -11.26 3.72 4.64
CA ALA A 25 -12.08 2.59 5.09
C ALA A 25 -11.62 2.07 6.46
N TYR A 26 -10.30 1.94 6.65
CA TYR A 26 -9.72 1.52 7.93
C TYR A 26 -10.11 2.47 9.08
N ILE A 27 -9.99 3.78 8.89
CA ILE A 27 -10.33 4.76 9.92
C ILE A 27 -11.83 4.70 10.25
N ILE A 28 -12.70 4.69 9.24
CA ILE A 28 -14.16 4.69 9.44
C ILE A 28 -14.61 3.42 10.16
N VAL A 29 -14.14 2.25 9.72
CA VAL A 29 -14.53 0.97 10.32
C VAL A 29 -13.99 0.87 11.75
N ASN A 30 -12.73 1.19 12.01
CA ASN A 30 -12.19 1.11 13.36
C ASN A 30 -12.82 2.14 14.31
N ALA A 31 -13.16 3.35 13.84
CA ALA A 31 -13.92 4.31 14.63
C ALA A 31 -15.31 3.77 14.98
N PHE A 32 -16.00 3.16 14.03
CA PHE A 32 -17.30 2.52 14.27
C PHE A 32 -17.20 1.36 15.27
N LEU A 33 -16.18 0.50 15.14
CA LEU A 33 -15.93 -0.59 16.09
C LEU A 33 -15.57 -0.06 17.48
N ALA A 34 -14.78 1.02 17.58
CA ALA A 34 -14.44 1.68 18.84
C ALA A 34 -15.69 2.21 19.55
N VAL A 35 -16.63 2.81 18.79
CA VAL A 35 -17.92 3.25 19.31
C VAL A 35 -18.72 2.06 19.85
N ILE A 36 -18.83 0.96 19.09
CA ILE A 36 -19.52 -0.26 19.54
C ILE A 36 -18.89 -0.78 20.84
N ASN A 37 -17.56 -0.85 20.89
CA ASN A 37 -16.88 -1.35 22.07
C ASN A 37 -17.14 -0.48 23.31
N TRP A 38 -17.16 0.84 23.15
CA TRP A 38 -17.49 1.76 24.23
C TRP A 38 -18.90 1.53 24.78
N PHE A 39 -19.87 1.24 23.92
CA PHE A 39 -21.27 1.06 24.34
C PHE A 39 -21.58 -0.34 24.87
N PHE A 40 -20.97 -1.40 24.32
CA PHE A 40 -21.34 -2.78 24.64
C PHE A 40 -20.39 -3.46 25.63
N THR A 41 -19.09 -3.19 25.55
CA THR A 41 -18.05 -3.93 26.29
C THR A 41 -16.87 -3.02 26.68
N PRO A 42 -17.11 -1.96 27.49
CA PRO A 42 -16.05 -1.01 27.85
C PRO A 42 -14.88 -1.65 28.63
N GLU A 43 -15.13 -2.76 29.32
CA GLU A 43 -14.12 -3.49 30.10
C GLU A 43 -13.14 -4.29 29.24
N PHE A 44 -13.51 -4.64 28.00
CA PHE A 44 -12.68 -5.48 27.13
C PHE A 44 -12.46 -4.85 25.76
N TRP A 45 -11.24 -4.37 25.50
CA TRP A 45 -10.89 -3.60 24.31
C TRP A 45 -10.60 -4.49 23.08
N TRP A 46 -11.58 -5.29 22.68
CA TRP A 46 -11.43 -6.21 21.54
C TRP A 46 -11.13 -5.50 20.21
N VAL A 47 -11.41 -4.20 20.11
CA VAL A 47 -11.12 -3.36 18.93
C VAL A 47 -9.62 -3.28 18.63
N LEU A 48 -8.75 -3.52 19.61
CA LEU A 48 -7.31 -3.55 19.39
C LEU A 48 -6.87 -4.65 18.43
N PHE A 49 -7.58 -5.79 18.39
CA PHE A 49 -7.26 -6.88 17.47
C PHE A 49 -7.45 -6.49 15.99
N PRO A 50 -8.63 -6.04 15.52
CA PRO A 50 -8.80 -5.60 14.14
C PRO A 50 -7.92 -4.38 13.82
N VAL A 51 -7.76 -3.43 14.74
CA VAL A 51 -6.83 -2.29 14.56
C VAL A 51 -5.42 -2.78 14.26
N PHE A 52 -4.90 -3.73 15.05
CA PHE A 52 -3.53 -4.24 14.89
C PHE A 52 -3.37 -5.07 13.61
N PHE A 53 -4.24 -6.06 13.38
CA PHE A 53 -4.12 -6.96 12.24
C PHE A 53 -4.38 -6.26 10.90
N TRP A 54 -5.41 -5.41 10.80
CA TRP A 54 -5.62 -4.60 9.59
C TRP A 54 -4.61 -3.47 9.47
N GLY A 55 -4.13 -2.93 10.58
CA GLY A 55 -3.10 -1.88 10.59
C GLY A 55 -1.84 -2.32 9.85
N ILE A 56 -1.45 -3.59 9.97
CA ILE A 56 -0.33 -4.18 9.21
C ILE A 56 -0.61 -4.15 7.69
N GLY A 57 -1.84 -4.42 7.26
CA GLY A 57 -2.23 -4.36 5.85
C GLY A 57 -2.14 -2.94 5.29
N VAL A 58 -2.69 -1.97 6.02
CA VAL A 58 -2.61 -0.55 5.65
C VAL A 58 -1.16 -0.05 5.65
N PHE A 59 -0.34 -0.51 6.59
CA PHE A 59 1.09 -0.17 6.63
C PHE A 59 1.86 -0.73 5.42
N LYS A 60 1.53 -1.94 4.95
CA LYS A 60 2.10 -2.48 3.71
C LYS A 60 1.71 -1.64 2.50
N ASP A 61 0.44 -1.25 2.40
CA ASP A 61 -0.02 -0.37 1.31
C ASP A 61 0.67 1.00 1.35
N PHE A 62 0.90 1.55 2.55
CA PHE A 62 1.68 2.78 2.74
C PHE A 62 3.10 2.63 2.21
N LEU A 63 3.81 1.58 2.61
CA LEU A 63 5.15 1.30 2.12
C LEU A 63 5.16 1.16 0.60
N MET A 64 4.18 0.48 0.01
CA MET A 64 4.11 0.29 -1.43
C MET A 64 3.85 1.61 -2.18
N ALA A 65 2.98 2.47 -1.65
CA ALA A 65 2.60 3.73 -2.27
C ALA A 65 3.66 4.85 -2.11
N PHE A 66 4.44 4.84 -1.02
CA PHE A 66 5.39 5.92 -0.71
C PHE A 66 6.87 5.51 -0.78
N VAL A 67 7.23 4.28 -0.40
CA VAL A 67 8.63 3.84 -0.32
C VAL A 67 9.05 3.03 -1.54
N PHE A 68 8.19 2.12 -2.00
CA PHE A 68 8.52 1.22 -3.11
C PHE A 68 8.03 1.70 -4.48
N VAL A 69 7.37 2.86 -4.55
CA VAL A 69 6.85 3.42 -5.80
C VAL A 69 7.95 3.62 -6.86
N ASP A 70 9.15 4.02 -6.46
CA ASP A 70 10.30 4.21 -7.36
C ASP A 70 11.17 2.95 -7.50
N ARG A 71 11.21 2.10 -6.46
CA ARG A 71 12.14 0.96 -6.41
C ARG A 71 11.65 -0.26 -7.20
N PHE A 72 10.34 -0.41 -7.40
CA PHE A 72 9.77 -1.66 -7.92
C PHE A 72 9.18 -1.60 -9.34
N SER A 73 8.96 -0.44 -9.96
CA SER A 73 8.20 -0.39 -11.22
C SER A 73 9.07 -0.49 -12.48
N ASP A 74 10.18 0.24 -12.60
CA ASP A 74 10.98 0.26 -13.83
C ASP A 74 12.46 -0.09 -13.64
N ASP A 75 13.17 0.55 -12.71
CA ASP A 75 14.63 0.37 -12.59
C ASP A 75 15.02 -1.08 -12.26
N TYR A 76 14.31 -1.71 -11.32
CA TYR A 76 14.55 -3.11 -10.98
C TYR A 76 14.24 -4.07 -12.14
N ARG A 77 13.21 -3.75 -12.93
CA ARG A 77 12.75 -4.59 -14.04
C ARG A 77 13.66 -4.44 -15.26
N GLU A 78 14.06 -3.22 -15.60
CA GLU A 78 15.06 -2.94 -16.64
C GLU A 78 16.42 -3.54 -16.28
N ARG A 79 16.88 -3.41 -15.02
CA ARG A 79 18.10 -4.07 -14.55
C ARG A 79 18.05 -5.58 -14.69
N LYS A 80 16.93 -6.21 -14.30
CA LYS A 80 16.74 -7.66 -14.45
C LYS A 80 16.75 -8.11 -15.91
N ILE A 81 16.12 -7.33 -16.79
CA ILE A 81 16.12 -7.61 -18.23
C ILE A 81 17.53 -7.46 -18.82
N GLN A 82 18.29 -6.46 -18.40
CA GLN A 82 19.69 -6.31 -18.82
C GLN A 82 20.58 -7.47 -18.33
N GLU A 83 20.42 -7.90 -17.07
CA GLU A 83 21.14 -9.06 -16.52
C GLU A 83 20.89 -10.33 -17.35
N GLU A 84 19.65 -10.61 -17.73
CA GLU A 84 19.33 -11.79 -18.56
C GLU A 84 19.78 -11.63 -20.03
N MET A 85 19.74 -10.41 -20.57
CA MET A 85 20.25 -10.11 -21.91
C MET A 85 21.79 -10.28 -22.00
N GLU A 86 22.52 -9.93 -20.95
CA GLU A 86 23.97 -10.19 -20.87
C GLU A 86 24.28 -11.67 -20.78
N LYS A 87 23.53 -12.44 -19.98
CA LYS A 87 23.71 -13.90 -19.87
C LYS A 87 23.42 -14.63 -21.19
N LEU A 88 22.49 -14.14 -22.00
CA LEU A 88 22.17 -14.72 -23.31
C LEU A 88 23.17 -14.31 -24.41
N LYS A 89 23.92 -13.23 -24.20
CA LYS A 89 24.96 -12.76 -25.12
C LYS A 89 26.36 -13.31 -24.82
N ALA A 90 26.57 -13.85 -23.62
CA ALA A 90 27.78 -14.59 -23.23
C ALA A 90 27.66 -16.08 -23.59
#